data_AF-A0A349SCR8-F1
#
_entry.id   AF-A0A349SCR8-F1
#
_cell.length_a   1.000
_cell.length_b   1.000
_cell.length_c   1.000
_cell.angle_alpha   90.00
_cell.angle_beta   90.00
_cell.angle_gamma   90.00
#
_symmetry.space_group_name_H-M   'P 1'
#
loop_
_entity.id
_entity.type
_entity.pdbx_description
1 polymer ?
#
loop_
_entity_poly.entity_id
_entity_poly.type
_entity_poly.pdbx_seq_one_letter_code
_entity_poly.pdbx_strand_id
1 'polypeptide(L)'
;MNQFQCEIVRQKRKTLGLYVKHRWVEVRVPLRASKRDVETFIATHRDWIEERLVAEAQRHKNRLRIEHGGKILYKARELNIEFRDNRRERVLIEDKTFVIQGHKLTQEKAKGIVERYLQNKAKEYIVPRATGLAQHLGVAGDITDIRFRKTKTKW
;
A
#
# COMPACT_ATOMS: atom_id res chain seq x y z
N MET A 1 23.80 -19.49 -2.68
CA MET A 1 22.44 -20.01 -2.40
C MET A 1 21.77 -19.06 -1.42
N ASN A 2 20.72 -18.34 -1.82
CA ASN A 2 20.00 -17.48 -0.89
C ASN A 2 19.27 -18.35 0.13
N GLN A 3 19.71 -18.29 1.38
CA GLN A 3 19.03 -18.93 2.50
C GLN A 3 17.91 -17.98 2.95
N PHE A 4 16.67 -18.31 2.62
CA PHE A 4 15.50 -17.56 3.11
C PHE A 4 15.04 -18.16 4.44
N GLN A 5 14.63 -17.30 5.38
CA GLN A 5 14.10 -17.74 6.67
C GLN A 5 12.65 -18.23 6.50
N CYS A 6 12.39 -19.47 6.91
CA CYS A 6 11.06 -20.08 6.92
C CYS A 6 10.57 -20.29 8.35
N GLU A 7 9.36 -19.84 8.64
CA GLU A 7 8.64 -20.15 9.87
C GLU A 7 7.50 -21.12 9.57
N ILE A 8 7.45 -22.26 10.28
CA ILE A 8 6.41 -23.27 10.09
C ILE A 8 5.31 -23.05 11.14
N VAL A 9 4.12 -22.67 10.68
CA VAL A 9 2.95 -22.42 11.54
C VAL A 9 1.94 -23.56 11.40
N ARG A 10 1.77 -24.36 12.46
CA ARG A 10 0.81 -25.48 12.50
C ARG A 10 -0.56 -25.00 12.98
N GLN A 11 -1.61 -25.28 12.22
CA GLN A 11 -2.99 -24.89 12.58
C GLN A 11 -4.05 -25.85 12.02
N LYS A 12 -5.32 -25.69 12.44
CA LYS A 12 -6.45 -26.47 11.91
C LYS A 12 -6.77 -26.05 10.47
N ARG A 13 -6.29 -26.84 9.50
CA ARG A 13 -6.53 -26.65 8.06
C ARG A 13 -6.31 -27.93 7.27
N LYS A 14 -6.83 -27.97 6.04
CA LYS A 14 -6.77 -29.15 5.16
C LYS A 14 -5.54 -29.16 4.21
N THR A 15 -5.01 -27.99 3.84
CA THR A 15 -3.94 -27.86 2.83
C THR A 15 -2.67 -27.25 3.42
N LEU A 16 -1.53 -27.37 2.73
CA LEU A 16 -0.33 -26.56 2.99
C LEU A 16 -0.47 -25.19 2.31
N GLY A 17 0.27 -24.18 2.76
CA GLY A 17 0.16 -22.84 2.16
C GLY A 17 1.39 -21.99 2.45
N LEU A 18 1.85 -21.28 1.44
CA LEU A 18 3.01 -20.40 1.51
C LEU A 18 2.57 -18.94 1.55
N TYR A 19 3.12 -18.19 2.49
CA TYR A 19 2.90 -16.75 2.60
C TYR A 19 4.25 -16.07 2.66
N VAL A 20 4.58 -15.32 1.61
CA VAL A 20 5.82 -14.57 1.54
C VAL A 20 5.58 -13.18 2.13
N LYS A 21 6.37 -12.83 3.16
CA LYS A 21 6.41 -11.51 3.78
C LYS A 21 7.77 -10.87 3.51
N HIS A 22 7.97 -9.64 4.00
CA HIS A 22 9.25 -8.95 3.81
C HIS A 22 10.38 -9.71 4.52
N ARG A 23 11.26 -10.35 3.74
CA ARG A 23 12.45 -11.13 4.16
C ARG A 23 12.21 -12.48 4.86
N TRP A 24 10.96 -12.93 5.00
CA TRP A 24 10.66 -14.23 5.60
C TRP A 24 9.43 -14.90 4.98
N VAL A 25 9.38 -16.22 5.09
CA VAL A 25 8.33 -17.06 4.50
C VAL A 25 7.59 -17.78 5.62
N GLU A 26 6.28 -17.61 5.69
CA GLU A 26 5.42 -18.32 6.62
C GLU A 26 4.82 -19.53 5.90
N VAL A 27 5.22 -20.72 6.31
CA VAL A 27 4.71 -22.00 5.80
C VAL A 27 3.65 -22.48 6.76
N ARG A 28 2.40 -22.22 6.41
CA ARG A 28 1.28 -22.73 7.18
C ARG A 28 1.12 -24.20 6.83
N VAL A 29 0.81 -25.05 7.81
CA VAL A 29 0.62 -26.50 7.60
C VAL A 29 -0.50 -27.07 8.49
N PRO A 30 -1.18 -28.15 8.08
CA PRO A 30 -2.08 -28.91 8.94
C PRO A 30 -1.38 -29.44 10.19
N LEU A 31 -2.10 -29.59 11.31
CA LEU A 31 -1.55 -30.09 12.57
C LEU A 31 -0.79 -31.42 12.42
N ARG A 32 -1.34 -32.34 11.61
CA ARG A 32 -0.81 -33.70 11.40
C ARG A 32 0.13 -33.83 10.18
N ALA A 33 0.48 -32.74 9.51
CA ALA A 33 1.37 -32.81 8.34
C ALA A 33 2.77 -33.28 8.76
N SER A 34 3.30 -34.27 8.05
CA SER A 34 4.63 -34.83 8.35
C SER A 34 5.71 -33.81 8.02
N LYS A 35 6.87 -33.90 8.69
CA LYS A 35 8.01 -33.02 8.40
C LYS A 35 8.48 -33.15 6.94
N ARG A 36 8.47 -34.38 6.41
CA ARG A 36 8.87 -34.69 5.03
C ARG A 36 7.96 -34.01 4.01
N ASP A 37 6.63 -34.07 4.20
CA ASP A 37 5.69 -33.42 3.28
C ASP A 37 5.89 -31.91 3.23
N VAL A 38 6.20 -31.31 4.39
CA VAL A 38 6.46 -29.87 4.50
C VAL A 38 7.77 -29.51 3.79
N GLU A 39 8.84 -30.27 3.98
CA GLU A 39 10.12 -30.06 3.31
C GLU A 39 10.01 -30.22 1.79
N THR A 40 9.35 -31.29 1.31
CA THR A 40 9.09 -31.51 -0.11
C THR A 40 8.27 -30.36 -0.68
N PHE A 41 7.21 -29.93 0.00
CA PHE A 41 6.38 -28.82 -0.45
C PHE A 41 7.15 -27.51 -0.58
N ILE A 42 8.05 -27.19 0.36
CA ILE A 42 8.93 -26.02 0.28
C ILE A 42 9.91 -26.17 -0.89
N ALA A 43 10.53 -27.34 -1.05
CA ALA A 43 11.49 -27.59 -2.11
C ALA A 43 10.87 -27.45 -3.51
N THR A 44 9.66 -27.99 -3.71
CA THR A 44 8.93 -27.90 -4.98
C THR A 44 8.55 -26.46 -5.35
N HIS A 45 8.34 -25.59 -4.36
CA HIS A 45 7.94 -24.19 -4.59
C HIS A 45 9.09 -23.19 -4.42
N ARG A 46 10.35 -23.66 -4.37
CA ARG A 46 11.52 -22.81 -4.09
C ARG A 46 11.63 -21.64 -5.06
N ASP A 47 11.55 -21.90 -6.36
CA ASP A 47 11.70 -20.87 -7.39
C ASP A 47 10.61 -19.79 -7.25
N TRP A 48 9.38 -20.21 -7.00
CA TRP A 48 8.25 -19.31 -6.75
C TRP A 48 8.45 -18.47 -5.47
N ILE A 49 9.01 -19.06 -4.40
CA ILE A 49 9.34 -18.36 -3.16
C ILE A 49 10.40 -17.28 -3.42
N GLU A 50 11.47 -17.63 -4.14
CA GLU A 50 12.57 -16.71 -4.46
C GLU A 50 12.08 -15.54 -5.32
N GLU A 51 11.29 -15.81 -6.38
CA GLU A 51 10.66 -14.79 -7.21
C GLU A 51 9.78 -13.84 -6.37
N ARG A 52 8.97 -14.42 -5.48
CA ARG A 52 8.09 -13.63 -4.60
C ARG A 52 8.84 -12.79 -3.59
N LEU A 53 9.95 -13.29 -3.04
CA LEU A 53 10.80 -12.54 -2.12
C LEU A 53 11.42 -11.32 -2.80
N VAL A 54 11.90 -11.48 -4.04
CA VAL A 54 12.44 -10.37 -4.84
C VAL A 54 11.35 -9.34 -5.13
N ALA A 55 10.18 -9.79 -5.59
CA ALA A 55 9.05 -8.89 -5.86
C ALA A 55 8.60 -8.13 -4.62
N GLU A 56 8.52 -8.80 -3.46
CA GLU A 56 8.10 -8.17 -2.20
C GLU A 56 9.17 -7.22 -1.64
N ALA A 57 10.46 -7.54 -1.82
CA ALA A 57 11.56 -6.63 -1.48
C ALA A 57 11.49 -5.35 -2.31
N GLN A 58 11.23 -5.46 -3.62
CA GLN A 58 11.09 -4.32 -4.51
C GLN A 58 9.84 -3.49 -4.17
N ARG A 59 8.71 -4.14 -3.88
CA ARG A 59 7.49 -3.46 -3.40
C ARG A 59 7.73 -2.73 -2.09
N HIS A 60 8.46 -3.33 -1.15
CA HIS A 60 8.79 -2.70 0.12
C HIS A 60 9.70 -1.48 -0.07
N LYS A 61 10.68 -1.55 -0.98
CA LYS A 61 11.56 -0.42 -1.34
C LYS A 61 10.77 0.74 -1.95
N ASN A 62 9.83 0.43 -2.83
CA ASN A 62 9.02 1.43 -3.55
C ASN A 62 7.79 1.90 -2.76
N ARG A 63 7.61 1.42 -1.53
CA ARG A 63 6.48 1.81 -0.69
C ARG A 63 6.66 3.27 -0.26
N LEU A 64 5.69 4.11 -0.60
CA LEU A 64 5.67 5.51 -0.16
C LEU A 64 5.69 5.57 1.37
N ARG A 65 6.69 6.28 1.91
CA ARG A 65 6.83 6.58 3.34
C ARG A 65 6.65 8.07 3.53
N ILE A 66 5.68 8.45 4.36
CA ILE A 66 5.43 9.85 4.72
C ILE A 66 6.29 10.17 5.93
N GLU A 67 7.55 10.53 5.68
CA GLU A 67 8.55 10.81 6.70
C GLU A 67 9.12 12.20 6.48
N HIS A 68 9.57 12.85 7.56
CA HIS A 68 10.25 14.14 7.48
C HIS A 68 11.53 14.01 6.63
N GLY A 69 11.70 14.89 5.64
CA GLY A 69 12.80 14.82 4.67
C GLY A 69 12.63 13.73 3.60
N GLY A 70 11.54 12.96 3.64
CA GLY A 70 11.20 11.99 2.60
C GLY A 70 10.80 12.66 1.29
N LYS A 71 10.50 11.85 0.27
CA LYS A 71 10.02 12.33 -1.03
C LYS A 71 8.64 11.77 -1.35
N ILE A 72 7.83 12.59 -2.02
CA ILE A 72 6.53 12.19 -2.55
C ILE A 72 6.37 12.66 -3.99
N LEU A 73 5.82 11.80 -4.85
CA LEU A 73 5.40 12.19 -6.18
C LEU A 73 3.98 12.76 -6.09
N TYR A 74 3.83 14.04 -6.45
CA TYR A 74 2.55 14.74 -6.44
C TYR A 74 2.36 15.48 -7.77
N LYS A 75 1.28 15.19 -8.50
CA LYS A 75 0.98 15.78 -9.81
C LYS A 75 2.18 15.76 -10.78
N ALA A 76 2.80 14.58 -10.92
CA ALA A 76 3.98 14.36 -11.77
C ALA A 76 5.24 15.16 -11.37
N ARG A 77 5.31 15.66 -10.12
CA ARG A 77 6.50 16.34 -9.57
C ARG A 77 6.98 15.63 -8.31
N GLU A 78 8.30 15.44 -8.19
CA GLU A 78 8.91 15.03 -6.91
C GLU A 78 8.97 16.23 -5.97
N LEU A 79 8.40 16.07 -4.77
CA LEU A 79 8.42 17.06 -3.71
C LEU A 79 9.05 16.48 -2.44
N ASN A 80 9.81 17.30 -1.73
CA ASN A 80 10.38 16.96 -0.42
C ASN A 80 9.33 17.13 0.66
N ILE A 81 9.18 16.16 1.54
CA ILE A 81 8.21 16.19 2.64
C ILE A 81 8.82 16.97 3.80
N GLU A 82 8.15 18.04 4.22
CA GLU A 82 8.55 18.84 5.39
C GLU A 82 7.42 18.84 6.41
N PHE A 83 7.74 18.69 7.69
CA PHE A 83 6.78 18.71 8.78
C PHE A 83 6.92 20.05 9.48
N ARG A 84 5.82 20.79 9.59
CA ARG A 84 5.78 22.04 10.34
C ARG A 84 4.78 21.95 11.47
N ASP A 85 5.20 22.34 12.66
CA ASP A 85 4.29 22.36 13.79
C ASP A 85 3.29 23.52 13.62
N ASN A 86 2.00 23.20 13.72
CA ASN A 86 0.93 24.18 13.66
C ASN A 86 -0.30 23.61 14.36
N ARG A 87 -1.12 24.49 14.95
CA ARG A 87 -2.39 24.08 15.58
C ARG A 87 -3.38 23.48 14.58
N ARG A 88 -3.30 23.86 13.29
CA ARG A 88 -4.20 23.37 12.24
C ARG A 88 -3.51 22.31 11.38
N GLU A 89 -4.23 21.21 11.16
CA GLU A 89 -3.82 20.17 10.23
C GLU A 89 -4.08 20.61 8.79
N ARG A 90 -3.05 20.73 7.97
CA ARG A 90 -3.18 21.01 6.53
C ARG A 90 -1.95 20.60 5.75
N VAL A 91 -2.12 20.47 4.44
CA VAL A 91 -1.02 20.28 3.49
C VAL A 91 -0.88 21.54 2.65
N LEU A 92 0.34 22.05 2.53
CA LEU A 92 0.70 23.15 1.64
C LEU A 92 1.73 22.65 0.62
N ILE A 93 1.60 23.13 -0.62
CA ILE A 93 2.55 22.84 -1.69
C ILE A 93 3.32 24.14 -1.95
N GLU A 94 4.60 24.16 -1.61
CA GLU A 94 5.50 25.29 -1.81
C GLU A 94 6.59 24.84 -2.78
N ASP A 95 6.59 25.31 -4.03
CA ASP A 95 7.54 24.95 -5.10
C ASP A 95 7.97 23.47 -5.17
N LYS A 96 8.99 23.06 -4.42
CA LYS A 96 9.56 21.70 -4.38
C LYS A 96 9.31 20.98 -3.06
N THR A 97 8.43 21.51 -2.23
CA THR A 97 8.18 21.08 -0.86
C THR A 97 6.70 20.77 -0.65
N PHE A 98 6.46 19.60 -0.07
CA PHE A 98 5.17 19.12 0.37
C PHE A 98 5.11 19.28 1.89
N VAL A 99 4.59 20.41 2.34
CA VAL A 99 4.56 20.80 3.75
C VAL A 99 3.35 20.18 4.42
N ILE A 100 3.57 19.36 5.43
CA ILE A 100 2.53 18.77 6.28
C ILE A 100 2.53 19.52 7.59
N GLN A 101 1.41 20.17 7.90
CA GLN A 101 1.20 20.92 9.12
C GLN A 101 0.31 20.16 10.08
N GLY A 102 0.60 20.25 11.37
CA GLY A 102 -0.19 19.63 12.44
C GLY A 102 0.53 19.65 13.77
N HIS A 103 -0.24 19.49 14.85
CA HIS A 103 0.29 19.53 16.21
C HIS A 103 0.81 18.16 16.64
N LYS A 104 2.06 18.10 17.14
CA LYS A 104 2.75 16.85 17.52
C LYS A 104 2.65 15.80 16.40
N LEU A 105 3.20 16.13 15.24
CA LEU A 105 3.22 15.29 14.04
C LEU A 105 4.03 14.02 14.28
N THR A 106 3.34 12.88 14.30
CA THR A 106 3.95 11.55 14.14
C THR A 106 3.81 11.09 12.70
N GLN A 107 4.61 10.10 12.28
CA GLN A 107 4.53 9.52 10.94
C GLN A 107 3.11 9.05 10.59
N GLU A 108 2.42 8.42 11.54
CA GLU A 108 1.06 7.92 11.35
C GLU A 108 0.04 9.04 11.21
N LYS A 109 0.15 10.10 12.04
CA LYS A 109 -0.71 11.28 11.93
C LYS A 109 -0.48 12.01 10.60
N ALA A 110 0.77 12.24 10.24
CA ALA A 110 1.14 12.87 8.97
C ALA A 110 0.54 12.10 7.80
N LYS A 111 0.67 10.77 7.79
CA LYS A 111 0.06 9.90 6.78
C LYS A 111 -1.46 10.07 6.70
N GLY A 112 -2.16 10.14 7.84
CA GLY A 112 -3.61 10.38 7.88
C GLY A 112 -4.01 11.74 7.29
N ILE A 113 -3.24 12.79 7.61
CA ILE A 113 -3.44 14.15 7.07
C ILE A 113 -3.26 14.14 5.54
N VAL A 114 -2.19 13.51 5.05
CA VAL A 114 -1.93 13.39 3.60
C VAL A 114 -3.03 12.60 2.89
N GLU A 115 -3.46 11.46 3.46
CA GLU A 115 -4.52 10.64 2.87
C GLU A 115 -5.82 11.43 2.73
N ARG A 116 -6.21 12.18 3.77
CA ARG A 116 -7.40 13.04 3.74
C ARG A 116 -7.26 14.17 2.71
N TYR A 117 -6.10 14.83 2.66
CA TYR A 117 -5.82 15.88 1.68
C TYR A 117 -5.92 15.38 0.23
N LEU A 118 -5.29 14.24 -0.07
CA LEU A 118 -5.31 13.66 -1.42
C LEU A 118 -6.71 13.22 -1.82
N GLN A 119 -7.49 12.64 -0.90
CA GLN A 119 -8.88 12.30 -1.16
C GLN A 119 -9.74 13.53 -1.46
N ASN A 120 -9.56 14.62 -0.71
CA ASN A 120 -10.29 15.86 -0.96
C ASN A 120 -9.92 16.46 -2.32
N LYS A 121 -8.62 16.51 -2.65
CA LYS A 121 -8.15 16.96 -3.97
C LYS A 121 -8.66 16.08 -5.11
N ALA A 122 -8.75 14.77 -4.89
CA ALA A 122 -9.33 13.84 -5.85
C ALA A 122 -10.81 14.11 -6.06
N LYS A 123 -11.59 14.33 -4.99
CA LYS A 123 -13.01 14.69 -5.07
C LYS A 123 -13.21 15.99 -5.85
N GLU A 124 -12.48 17.04 -5.50
CA GLU A 124 -12.55 18.35 -6.17
C GLU A 124 -12.29 18.25 -7.68
N TYR A 125 -11.42 17.33 -8.10
CA TYR A 125 -11.03 17.19 -9.50
C TYR A 125 -11.87 16.18 -10.29
N ILE A 126 -12.13 15.01 -9.70
CA ILE A 126 -12.73 13.86 -10.39
C ILE A 126 -14.25 14.00 -10.44
N VAL A 127 -14.89 14.45 -9.35
CA VAL A 127 -16.36 14.51 -9.28
C VAL A 127 -16.94 15.40 -10.39
N PRO A 128 -16.50 16.67 -10.57
CA PRO A 128 -17.06 17.52 -11.62
C PRO A 128 -16.86 16.95 -13.03
N ARG A 129 -15.73 16.27 -13.26
CA ARG A 129 -15.41 15.67 -14.57
C ARG A 129 -16.22 14.43 -14.85
N ALA A 130 -16.37 13.55 -13.87
CA ALA A 130 -17.20 12.37 -13.99
C ALA A 130 -18.64 12.77 -14.27
N THR A 131 -19.16 13.77 -13.56
CA THR A 131 -20.51 14.32 -13.81
C THR A 131 -20.61 14.94 -15.21
N GLY A 132 -19.65 15.77 -15.62
CA GLY A 132 -19.66 16.39 -16.95
C GLY A 132 -19.59 15.36 -18.09
N LEU A 133 -18.79 14.31 -17.93
CA LEU A 133 -18.72 13.21 -18.90
C LEU A 133 -20.01 12.39 -18.93
N ALA A 134 -20.62 12.11 -17.78
CA ALA A 134 -21.87 11.39 -17.71
C ALA A 134 -23.02 12.15 -18.38
N GLN A 135 -23.05 13.49 -18.23
CA GLN A 135 -23.98 14.35 -18.94
C GLN A 135 -23.75 14.28 -20.45
N HIS A 136 -22.50 14.39 -20.90
CA HIS A 136 -22.15 14.30 -22.32
C HIS A 136 -22.54 12.95 -22.94
N LEU A 137 -22.43 11.86 -22.17
CA LEU A 137 -22.77 10.50 -22.59
C LEU A 137 -24.25 10.15 -22.40
N GLY A 138 -25.07 11.01 -21.80
CA GLY A 138 -26.48 10.76 -21.54
C GLY A 138 -26.78 9.76 -20.41
N VAL A 139 -25.77 9.38 -19.61
CA VAL A 139 -25.86 8.37 -18.53
C VAL A 139 -25.84 8.99 -17.14
N ALA A 140 -26.11 10.28 -17.02
CA ALA A 140 -26.07 10.99 -15.74
C ALA A 140 -27.05 10.42 -14.69
N GLY A 141 -28.19 9.87 -15.13
CA GLY A 141 -29.18 9.24 -14.25
C GLY A 141 -28.76 7.89 -13.68
N ASP A 142 -27.76 7.23 -14.29
CA ASP A 142 -27.29 5.91 -13.87
C ASP A 142 -26.23 5.99 -12.76
N ILE A 143 -25.66 7.18 -12.53
CA ILE A 143 -24.64 7.40 -11.50
C ILE A 143 -25.32 7.67 -10.16
N THR A 144 -25.35 6.65 -9.30
CA THR A 144 -25.93 6.79 -7.95
C THR A 144 -24.96 7.44 -6.96
N ASP A 145 -23.65 7.16 -7.06
CA ASP A 145 -22.64 7.67 -6.12
C ASP A 145 -21.21 7.54 -6.69
N ILE A 146 -20.35 8.51 -6.40
CA ILE A 146 -18.92 8.50 -6.76
C ILE A 146 -18.09 8.32 -5.49
N ARG A 147 -17.61 7.08 -5.27
CA ARG A 147 -16.86 6.71 -4.05
C ARG A 147 -15.38 6.55 -4.30
N PHE A 148 -14.59 7.14 -3.41
CA PHE A 148 -13.15 6.97 -3.36
C PHE A 148 -12.81 5.88 -2.34
N ARG A 149 -12.19 4.80 -2.81
CA ARG A 149 -11.79 3.68 -1.95
C ARG A 149 -10.31 3.40 -2.09
N LYS A 150 -9.74 2.90 -1.00
CA LYS A 150 -8.38 2.35 -1.01
C LYS A 150 -8.41 0.98 -1.66
N THR A 151 -8.10 0.92 -2.95
CA THR A 151 -8.10 -0.32 -3.69
C THR A 151 -6.67 -0.79 -3.92
N LYS A 152 -6.36 -2.03 -3.53
CA LYS A 152 -5.04 -2.63 -3.74
C LYS A 152 -4.87 -3.23 -5.14
N THR A 153 -5.97 -3.57 -5.82
CA THR A 153 -5.97 -4.47 -7.00
C THR A 153 -6.90 -4.04 -8.15
N LYS A 154 -7.39 -2.79 -8.18
CA LYS A 154 -8.14 -2.26 -9.33
C LYS A 154 -7.59 -0.87 -9.64
N TRP A 155 -7.26 -0.66 -10.91
CA TRP A 155 -6.75 0.59 -11.47
C TRP A 155 -7.91 1.38 -12.08
#